data_AF-A0A6J0J8U8-F1
#
_entry.id   AF-A0A6J0J8U8-F1
#
_cell.length_a   1.000
_cell.length_b   1.000
_cell.length_c   1.000
_cell.angle_alpha   90.00
_cell.angle_beta   90.00
_cell.angle_gamma   90.00
#
_symmetry.space_group_name_H-M   'P 1'
#
loop_
_entity.id
_entity.type
_entity.pdbx_description
1 polymer ?
#
loop_
_entity_poly.entity_id
_entity_poly.type
_entity_poly.pdbx_seq_one_letter_code
_entity_poly.pdbx_strand_id
1 'polypeptide(L)'
;MYWEGTESTERALGLLQELAAVQRRQTRLRGWIQQHFQELQEVTGLLCRSLEGSRRCSAGWQLFGKSCYSFSWESWSWEEAREACADLGSHLVVVNSEEEQEFLLENTNRSSSYWLGMTDREEKGKWVWINGENPPFR
;
A
#
# COMPACT_ATOMS: atom_id res chain seq x y z
N MET A 1 -60.84 -16.42 16.54
CA MET A 1 -59.60 -15.80 17.04
C MET A 1 -58.44 -16.22 16.12
N TYR A 2 -58.37 -15.70 14.88
CA TYR A 2 -57.37 -16.08 13.86
C TYR A 2 -56.86 -14.87 13.05
N TRP A 3 -56.72 -13.70 13.69
CA TRP A 3 -56.36 -12.46 12.98
C TRP A 3 -54.98 -11.88 13.33
N GLU A 4 -54.32 -12.36 14.39
CA GLU A 4 -53.01 -11.82 14.81
C GLU A 4 -51.82 -12.44 14.04
N GLY A 5 -51.99 -13.62 13.46
CA GLY A 5 -50.91 -14.33 12.73
C GLY A 5 -50.66 -13.79 11.32
N THR A 6 -51.70 -13.33 10.63
CA THR A 6 -51.61 -12.88 9.22
C THR A 6 -50.93 -11.52 9.10
N GLU A 7 -51.23 -10.60 10.01
CA GLU A 7 -50.66 -9.25 10.02
C GLU A 7 -49.13 -9.27 10.28
N SER A 8 -48.66 -10.17 11.15
CA SER A 8 -47.23 -10.38 11.40
C SER A 8 -46.52 -10.95 10.17
N THR A 9 -47.13 -11.92 9.49
CA THR A 9 -46.58 -12.50 8.26
C THR A 9 -46.55 -11.52 7.09
N GLU A 10 -47.56 -10.66 6.94
CA GLU A 10 -47.61 -9.62 5.90
C GLU A 10 -46.53 -8.56 6.10
N ARG A 11 -46.31 -8.13 7.35
CA ARG A 11 -45.20 -7.22 7.69
C ARG A 11 -43.84 -7.85 7.39
N ALA A 12 -43.64 -9.12 7.75
CA ALA A 12 -42.41 -9.84 7.43
C ALA A 12 -42.20 -9.97 5.90
N LEU A 13 -43.26 -10.24 5.15
CA LEU A 13 -43.22 -10.33 3.69
C LEU A 13 -42.85 -8.98 3.04
N GLY A 14 -43.41 -7.89 3.55
CA GLY A 14 -43.09 -6.52 3.12
C GLY A 14 -41.62 -6.17 3.38
N LEU A 15 -41.10 -6.47 4.58
CA LEU A 15 -39.69 -6.25 4.90
C LEU A 15 -38.75 -7.08 3.99
N LEU A 16 -39.12 -8.33 3.68
CA LEU A 16 -38.34 -9.16 2.74
C LEU A 16 -38.35 -8.59 1.32
N GLN A 17 -39.46 -8.02 0.87
CA GLN A 17 -39.55 -7.37 -0.45
C GLN A 17 -38.68 -6.10 -0.51
N GLU A 18 -38.70 -5.28 0.54
CA GLU A 18 -37.84 -4.10 0.67
C GLU A 18 -36.36 -4.47 0.74
N LEU A 19 -35.99 -5.47 1.55
CA LEU A 19 -34.62 -5.99 1.61
C LEU A 19 -34.17 -6.53 0.25
N ALA A 20 -35.03 -7.26 -0.46
CA ALA A 20 -34.72 -7.73 -1.82
C ALA A 20 -34.59 -6.57 -2.82
N ALA A 21 -35.32 -5.48 -2.66
CA ALA A 21 -35.16 -4.27 -3.48
C ALA A 21 -33.82 -3.57 -3.20
N VAL A 22 -33.44 -3.44 -1.93
CA VAL A 22 -32.16 -2.87 -1.49
C VAL A 22 -30.99 -3.73 -1.97
N GLN A 23 -31.05 -5.05 -1.79
CA GLN A 23 -30.02 -5.98 -2.26
C GLN A 23 -29.86 -5.95 -3.78
N ARG A 24 -30.95 -5.80 -4.54
CA ARG A 24 -30.88 -5.62 -5.99
C ARG A 24 -30.13 -4.34 -6.37
N ARG A 25 -30.39 -3.22 -5.68
CA ARG A 25 -29.65 -1.97 -5.89
C ARG A 25 -28.17 -2.12 -5.53
N GLN A 26 -27.85 -2.77 -4.40
CA GLN A 26 -26.47 -3.06 -4.00
C GLN A 26 -25.75 -3.97 -5.00
N THR A 27 -26.41 -5.00 -5.51
CA THR A 27 -25.83 -5.92 -6.50
C THR A 27 -25.52 -5.20 -7.82
N ARG A 28 -26.38 -4.26 -8.24
CA ARG A 28 -26.12 -3.41 -9.41
C ARG A 28 -24.91 -2.51 -9.21
N LEU A 29 -24.80 -1.86 -8.05
CA LEU A 29 -23.64 -1.03 -7.71
C LEU A 29 -22.36 -1.86 -7.62
N ARG A 30 -22.42 -3.05 -7.00
CA ARG A 30 -21.28 -3.99 -6.96
C ARG A 30 -20.90 -4.45 -8.36
N GLY A 31 -21.85 -4.76 -9.22
CA GLY A 31 -21.60 -5.10 -10.61
C GLY A 31 -20.92 -3.96 -11.37
N TRP A 32 -21.37 -2.73 -11.16
CA TRP A 32 -20.74 -1.53 -11.74
C TRP A 32 -19.31 -1.33 -11.24
N ILE A 33 -19.08 -1.43 -9.93
CA ILE A 33 -17.73 -1.34 -9.33
C ILE A 33 -16.82 -2.45 -9.88
N GLN A 34 -17.34 -3.68 -9.98
CA GLN A 34 -16.60 -4.84 -10.48
C GLN A 34 -16.20 -4.64 -11.95
N GLN A 35 -17.12 -4.14 -12.78
CA GLN A 35 -16.85 -3.86 -14.19
C GLN A 35 -15.74 -2.81 -14.33
N HIS A 36 -15.84 -1.68 -13.64
CA HIS A 36 -14.79 -0.65 -13.68
C HIS A 36 -13.45 -1.15 -13.16
N PHE A 37 -13.45 -1.97 -12.12
CA PHE A 37 -12.23 -2.58 -11.60
C PHE A 37 -11.59 -3.52 -12.64
N GLN A 38 -12.39 -4.29 -13.36
CA GLN A 38 -11.89 -5.18 -14.42
C GLN A 38 -11.28 -4.37 -15.59
N GLU A 39 -11.92 -3.28 -16.01
CA GLU A 39 -11.37 -2.38 -17.04
C GLU A 39 -10.01 -1.78 -16.61
N LEU A 40 -9.89 -1.36 -15.34
CA LEU A 40 -8.63 -0.87 -14.78
C LEU A 40 -7.55 -1.97 -14.76
N GLN A 41 -7.90 -3.21 -14.44
CA GLN A 41 -6.97 -4.35 -14.45
C GLN A 41 -6.48 -4.68 -15.87
N GLU A 42 -7.34 -4.61 -16.89
CA GLU A 42 -6.96 -4.85 -18.28
C GLU A 42 -6.00 -3.78 -18.82
N VAL A 43 -6.29 -2.51 -18.53
CA VAL A 43 -5.40 -1.38 -18.87
C VAL A 43 -4.05 -1.52 -18.15
N THR A 44 -4.07 -1.91 -16.87
CA THR A 44 -2.84 -2.17 -16.10
C THR A 44 -2.02 -3.29 -16.71
N GLY A 45 -2.66 -4.39 -17.16
CA GLY A 45 -1.98 -5.49 -17.83
C GLY A 45 -1.37 -5.11 -19.18
N LEU A 46 -2.02 -4.23 -19.95
CA LEU A 46 -1.49 -3.69 -21.20
C LEU A 46 -0.31 -2.75 -20.97
N LEU A 47 -0.39 -1.90 -19.95
CA LEU A 47 0.75 -1.08 -19.52
C LEU A 47 1.90 -1.99 -19.09
N CYS A 48 1.69 -2.98 -18.22
CA CYS A 48 2.74 -3.92 -17.83
C CYS A 48 3.44 -4.56 -19.03
N ARG A 49 2.71 -5.08 -20.02
CA ARG A 49 3.28 -5.71 -21.23
C ARG A 49 4.07 -4.74 -22.11
N SER A 50 3.55 -3.53 -22.34
CA SER A 50 4.28 -2.49 -23.09
C SER A 50 5.53 -2.00 -22.35
N LEU A 51 5.66 -2.29 -21.06
CA LEU A 51 6.74 -1.84 -20.19
C LEU A 51 7.81 -2.91 -19.91
N GLU A 52 7.65 -4.13 -20.43
CA GLU A 52 8.54 -5.30 -20.21
C GLU A 52 10.02 -5.07 -20.63
N GLY A 53 10.33 -3.98 -21.34
CA GLY A 53 11.71 -3.57 -21.69
C GLY A 53 12.25 -2.37 -20.92
N SER A 54 11.47 -1.74 -20.05
CA SER A 54 11.88 -0.57 -19.29
C SER A 54 11.97 -0.92 -17.81
N ARG A 55 13.16 -0.78 -17.21
CA ARG A 55 13.32 -0.81 -15.76
C ARG A 55 12.38 0.26 -15.18
N ARG A 56 11.26 -0.16 -14.61
CA ARG A 56 10.29 0.74 -13.98
C ARG A 56 9.93 0.21 -12.63
N CYS A 57 9.84 1.14 -11.70
CA CYS A 57 9.33 0.89 -10.38
C CYS A 57 7.81 0.85 -10.40
N SER A 58 7.21 0.30 -9.34
CA SER A 58 5.77 0.40 -9.10
C SER A 58 5.31 1.86 -9.19
N ALA A 59 4.04 2.09 -9.55
CA ALA A 59 3.50 3.44 -9.65
C ALA A 59 3.75 4.24 -8.37
N GLY A 60 4.27 5.46 -8.50
CA GLY A 60 4.63 6.32 -7.37
C GLY A 60 6.02 6.08 -6.76
N TRP A 61 6.77 5.08 -7.24
CA TRP A 61 8.14 4.82 -6.81
C TRP A 61 9.14 5.43 -7.79
N GLN A 62 10.26 5.91 -7.27
CA GLN A 62 11.32 6.52 -8.05
C GLN A 62 12.44 5.52 -8.32
N LEU A 63 12.93 5.48 -9.56
CA LEU A 63 14.07 4.65 -9.95
C LEU A 63 15.36 5.42 -9.74
N PHE A 64 16.28 4.86 -8.97
CA PHE A 64 17.67 5.32 -8.91
C PHE A 64 18.63 4.12 -9.01
N GLY A 65 19.53 4.18 -9.98
CA GLY A 65 20.43 3.06 -10.32
C GLY A 65 19.67 1.79 -10.74
N LYS A 66 19.63 0.79 -9.84
CA LYS A 66 18.93 -0.49 -10.03
C LYS A 66 17.82 -0.72 -9.01
N SER A 67 17.55 0.27 -8.16
CA SER A 67 16.64 0.16 -7.02
C SER A 67 15.48 1.13 -7.16
N CYS A 68 14.37 0.78 -6.51
CA CYS A 68 13.14 1.56 -6.49
C CYS A 68 12.90 2.10 -5.09
N TYR A 69 12.57 3.39 -5.00
CA TYR A 69 12.44 4.11 -3.73
C TYR A 69 11.03 4.68 -3.57
N SER A 70 10.52 4.63 -2.35
CA SER A 70 9.26 5.25 -1.96
C SER A 70 9.48 6.08 -0.70
N PHE A 71 8.85 7.25 -0.66
CA PHE A 71 8.98 8.20 0.44
C PHE A 71 7.62 8.30 1.13
N SER A 72 7.55 7.83 2.38
CA SER A 72 6.33 7.90 3.17
C SER A 72 6.05 9.33 3.63
N TRP A 73 4.76 9.69 3.66
CA TRP A 73 4.26 10.93 4.25
C TRP A 73 3.80 10.73 5.70
N GLU A 74 3.77 9.48 6.16
CA GLU A 74 3.30 9.10 7.48
C GLU A 74 4.39 9.27 8.54
N SER A 75 3.97 9.65 9.74
CA SER A 75 4.86 9.75 10.90
C SER A 75 4.77 8.49 11.73
N TRP A 76 5.74 7.59 11.53
CA TRP A 76 5.83 6.31 12.22
C TRP A 76 7.01 6.26 13.17
N SER A 77 6.99 5.36 14.14
CA SER A 77 8.20 4.87 14.79
C SER A 77 9.06 4.08 13.79
N TRP A 78 10.33 3.86 14.12
CA TRP A 78 11.22 3.06 13.26
C TRP A 78 10.68 1.64 13.02
N GLU A 79 10.06 1.02 14.03
CA GLU A 79 9.51 -0.33 13.90
C GLU A 79 8.33 -0.38 12.94
N GLU A 80 7.37 0.53 13.13
CA GLU A 80 6.19 0.65 12.26
C GLU A 80 6.61 0.97 10.81
N ALA A 81 7.62 1.82 10.62
CA ALA A 81 8.15 2.12 9.29
C ALA A 81 8.80 0.89 8.64
N ARG A 82 9.53 0.07 9.42
CA ARG A 82 10.10 -1.19 8.94
C ARG A 82 9.02 -2.18 8.49
N GLU A 83 7.99 -2.36 9.30
CA GLU A 83 6.86 -3.24 9.00
C GLU A 83 6.10 -2.75 7.76
N ALA A 84 5.84 -1.45 7.66
CA ALA A 84 5.18 -0.87 6.49
C ALA A 84 5.98 -1.05 5.19
N CYS A 85 7.31 -0.95 5.23
CA CYS A 85 8.13 -1.30 4.07
C CYS A 85 8.02 -2.79 3.72
N ALA A 86 8.02 -3.68 4.72
CA ALA A 86 7.90 -5.11 4.51
C ALA A 86 6.55 -5.49 3.88
N ASP A 87 5.45 -4.85 4.30
CA ASP A 87 4.10 -5.03 3.73
C ASP A 87 4.03 -4.62 2.25
N LEU A 88 4.89 -3.69 1.82
CA LEU A 88 5.05 -3.27 0.42
C LEU A 88 6.02 -4.15 -0.37
N GLY A 89 6.57 -5.21 0.23
CA GLY A 89 7.59 -6.06 -0.39
C GLY A 89 8.95 -5.38 -0.53
N SER A 90 9.26 -4.41 0.32
CA SER A 90 10.52 -3.68 0.36
C SER A 90 11.13 -3.65 1.76
N HIS A 91 12.14 -2.80 1.96
CA HIS A 91 12.77 -2.57 3.25
C HIS A 91 13.12 -1.08 3.41
N LEU A 92 13.38 -0.64 4.65
CA LEU A 92 13.95 0.69 4.89
C LEU A 92 15.28 0.84 4.16
N VAL A 93 15.56 2.04 3.65
CA VAL A 93 16.71 2.25 2.76
C VAL A 93 18.04 1.93 3.46
N VAL A 94 18.90 1.19 2.76
CA VAL A 94 20.31 0.99 3.10
C VAL A 94 21.12 1.80 2.10
N VAL A 95 21.87 2.78 2.58
CA VAL A 95 22.61 3.70 1.71
C VAL A 95 24.00 3.13 1.41
N ASN A 96 24.28 2.91 0.13
CA ASN A 96 25.48 2.22 -0.36
C ASN A 96 26.48 3.15 -1.06
N SER A 97 26.06 4.36 -1.46
CA SER A 97 26.94 5.32 -2.12
C SER A 97 26.58 6.77 -1.80
N GLU A 98 27.51 7.68 -2.06
CA GLU A 98 27.31 9.12 -1.88
C GLU A 98 26.25 9.65 -2.86
N GLU A 99 26.22 9.13 -4.09
CA GLU A 99 25.21 9.50 -5.09
C GLU A 99 23.81 9.04 -4.68
N GLU A 100 23.69 7.89 -4.00
CA GLU A 100 22.43 7.43 -3.42
C GLU A 100 21.98 8.37 -2.28
N GLN A 101 22.91 8.80 -1.43
CA GLN A 101 22.64 9.79 -0.39
C GLN A 101 22.17 11.12 -0.98
N GLU A 102 22.81 11.62 -2.03
CA GLU A 102 22.41 12.85 -2.73
C GLU A 102 21.00 12.72 -3.32
N PHE A 103 20.71 11.62 -4.02
CA PHE A 103 19.37 11.33 -4.53
C PHE A 103 18.30 11.37 -3.44
N LEU A 104 18.55 10.77 -2.28
CA LEU A 104 17.62 10.82 -1.15
C LEU A 104 17.41 12.25 -0.64
N LEU A 105 18.46 13.06 -0.56
CA LEU A 105 18.37 14.46 -0.11
C LEU A 105 17.62 15.36 -1.09
N GLU A 106 17.73 15.11 -2.39
CA GLU A 106 16.98 15.83 -3.44
C GLU A 106 15.49 15.48 -3.45
N ASN A 107 15.14 14.26 -3.04
CA ASN A 107 13.79 13.74 -3.08
C ASN A 107 13.06 13.75 -1.72
N THR A 108 13.70 14.21 -0.66
CA THR A 108 13.09 14.38 0.67
C THR A 108 12.76 15.84 0.98
N ASN A 109 11.72 16.04 1.81
CA ASN A 109 11.44 17.36 2.34
C ASN A 109 12.44 17.72 3.45
N ARG A 110 13.20 18.79 3.25
CA ARG A 110 14.20 19.29 4.23
C ARG A 110 13.62 19.67 5.59
N SER A 111 12.31 19.91 5.67
CA SER A 111 11.60 20.20 6.92
C SER A 111 11.09 18.95 7.64
N SER A 112 11.42 17.75 7.15
CA SER A 112 10.94 16.47 7.67
C SER A 112 12.10 15.53 7.94
N SER A 113 11.86 14.53 8.78
CA SER A 113 12.81 13.46 9.10
C SER A 113 12.29 12.15 8.54
N TYR A 114 13.18 11.34 7.98
CA TYR A 114 12.86 10.06 7.36
C TYR A 114 13.66 8.96 8.02
N TRP A 115 13.01 7.82 8.27
CA TRP A 115 13.69 6.64 8.79
C TRP A 115 14.52 5.97 7.71
N LEU A 116 15.73 5.58 8.07
CA LEU A 116 16.62 4.74 7.28
C LEU A 116 16.76 3.38 7.96
N GLY A 117 17.30 2.41 7.23
CA GLY A 117 17.54 1.05 7.70
C GLY A 117 18.71 0.92 8.68
N MET A 118 19.16 1.97 9.36
CA MET A 118 20.19 1.85 10.40
C MET A 118 19.56 1.47 11.74
N THR A 119 20.23 0.58 12.48
CA THR A 119 19.79 0.16 13.81
C THR A 119 20.99 -0.19 14.70
N ASP A 120 20.87 0.03 16.01
CA ASP A 120 21.84 -0.37 17.03
C ASP A 120 21.24 -1.39 18.03
N ARG A 121 20.14 -2.03 17.65
CA ARG A 121 19.40 -2.95 18.52
C ARG A 121 20.17 -4.19 18.94
N GLU A 122 21.08 -4.67 18.10
CA GLU A 122 21.91 -5.82 18.43
C GLU A 122 22.95 -5.47 19.49
N GLU A 123 23.57 -4.29 19.38
CA GLU A 123 24.59 -3.82 20.29
C GLU A 123 24.51 -2.29 20.37
N LYS A 124 24.06 -1.78 21.52
CA LYS A 124 23.85 -0.34 21.73
C LYS A 124 25.14 0.45 21.43
N GLY A 125 25.02 1.47 20.60
CA GLY A 125 26.16 2.29 20.16
C GLY A 125 26.93 1.73 18.97
N LYS A 126 26.58 0.54 18.47
CA LYS A 126 27.09 -0.02 17.22
C LYS A 126 25.98 -0.05 16.18
N TRP A 127 26.02 0.93 15.29
CA TRP A 127 25.05 1.04 14.20
C TRP A 127 25.40 0.11 13.04
N VAL A 128 24.43 -0.68 12.63
CA VAL A 128 24.50 -1.58 11.48
C VAL A 128 23.29 -1.35 10.58
N TRP A 129 23.45 -1.65 9.30
CA TRP A 129 22.32 -1.67 8.38
C TRP A 129 21.47 -2.91 8.60
N ILE A 130 20.17 -2.83 8.31
CA ILE A 130 19.24 -3.96 8.40
C ILE A 130 19.58 -5.15 7.48
N ASN A 131 20.47 -4.97 6.50
CA ASN A 131 21.02 -6.05 5.67
C ASN A 131 22.25 -6.72 6.30
N GLY A 132 22.69 -6.28 7.49
CA GLY A 132 23.85 -6.80 8.20
C GLY A 132 25.19 -6.17 7.81
N GLU A 133 25.20 -5.20 6.89
CA GLU A 133 26.41 -4.53 6.45
C GLU A 133 26.80 -3.39 7.40
N ASN A 134 28.10 -3.12 7.50
CA ASN A 134 28.60 -1.97 8.24
C ASN A 134 28.47 -0.71 7.38
N PRO A 135 28.13 0.45 7.95
CA PRO A 135 28.11 1.70 7.22
C PRO A 135 29.48 1.98 6.59
N PRO A 136 29.54 2.30 5.28
CA PRO A 136 30.80 2.59 4.60
C PRO A 136 31.44 3.92 5.05
N PHE A 137 30.69 4.76 5.76
CA PHE A 137 31.11 6.08 6.22
C PHE A 137 31.07 6.13 7.75
N ARG A 138 32.16 6.59 8.37
CA ARG A 138 32.32 6.77 9.82
C ARG A 138 32.47 8.25 10.14
#